data_AF-A0A644YI35-F1
#
_entry.id   AF-A0A644YI35-F1
#
_cell.length_a   1.000
_cell.length_b   1.000
_cell.length_c   1.000
_cell.angle_alpha   90.00
_cell.angle_beta   90.00
_cell.angle_gamma   90.00
#
_symmetry.space_group_name_H-M   'P 1'
#
loop_
_entity.id
_entity.type
_entity.pdbx_description
1 polymer ?
#
loop_
_entity_poly.entity_id
_entity_poly.type
_entity_poly.pdbx_seq_one_letter_code
_entity_poly.pdbx_strand_id
1 'polypeptide(L)'
;MIVTLYALGEIFLPKDYYRIFLLEYVVFFYIFKVTIFYFIYQFHRFRHVKGYSLNRVVILGSGNSSRILEKILNNNPTLGFKLVGYVSDKENCTQKNLLGGLKELPALAEDHKINMIFVTNPKYFTIKNTKGLLALCNKTGLRVRYILMNGYWNKCLYRKVESARFFEMFNPQQIPLDNLTLRLKKRSFDVIFSSAVILFIFSWLIPLLSIIIKLNSKGPVFFVQQRTGINNKTFNCIKFRTMKVNHEADTKQAVKNDNRITSIGNFLRKYNIDELPQFFNVLMGNMSVVGPRPHMLKHTEQYSALIEYYKVRHFVKPGITGWAQVNGYRGLTDELWKMQKRVEYDMEYLEKWNFLWDIKIIFLTLLGKNAYKNAM
;
A
#
# COMPACT_ATOMS: atom_id res chain seq x y z
N MET A 1 30.49 -1.05 25.80
CA MET A 1 30.51 -1.16 24.31
C MET A 1 31.69 -0.41 23.69
N ILE A 2 31.89 0.89 23.95
CA ILE A 2 33.06 1.65 23.44
C ILE A 2 34.36 1.13 24.07
N VAL A 3 34.39 1.00 25.41
CA VAL A 3 35.53 0.45 26.16
C VAL A 3 35.85 -0.99 25.75
N THR A 4 34.83 -1.80 25.47
CA THR A 4 35.01 -3.19 25.03
C THR A 4 35.55 -3.29 23.61
N LEU A 5 35.15 -2.39 22.69
CA LEU A 5 35.70 -2.35 21.33
C LEU A 5 37.16 -1.86 21.34
N TYR A 6 37.46 -0.87 22.19
CA TYR A 6 38.82 -0.39 22.40
C TYR A 6 39.72 -1.48 23.00
N ALA A 7 39.25 -2.20 24.03
CA ALA A 7 39.97 -3.32 24.64
C ALA A 7 40.20 -4.49 23.67
N LEU A 8 39.19 -4.83 22.85
CA LEU A 8 39.37 -5.83 21.78
C LEU A 8 40.36 -5.34 20.72
N GLY A 9 40.36 -4.04 20.40
CA GLY A 9 41.37 -3.43 19.52
C GLY A 9 42.79 -3.64 20.03
N GLU A 10 43.06 -3.36 21.31
CA GLU A 10 44.39 -3.55 21.92
C GLU A 10 44.83 -5.03 21.97
N ILE A 11 43.88 -5.98 22.02
CA ILE A 11 44.18 -7.43 22.06
C ILE A 11 44.46 -8.00 20.67
N PHE A 12 43.70 -7.57 19.65
CA PHE A 12 43.70 -8.22 18.32
C PHE A 12 44.45 -7.43 17.24
N LEU A 13 44.78 -6.14 17.43
CA LEU A 13 45.52 -5.35 16.44
C LEU A 13 47.04 -5.46 16.62
N PRO A 14 47.83 -5.33 15.54
CA PRO A 14 49.30 -5.35 15.61
C PRO A 14 49.82 -4.20 16.47
N LYS A 15 50.88 -4.40 17.26
CA LYS A 15 51.38 -3.41 18.25
C LYS A 15 51.70 -2.01 17.69
N ASP A 16 51.99 -1.89 16.40
CA ASP A 16 52.34 -0.62 15.73
C ASP A 16 51.13 0.11 15.11
N TYR A 17 49.91 -0.31 15.43
CA TYR A 17 48.72 0.38 14.93
C TYR A 17 48.57 1.78 15.54
N TYR A 18 48.10 2.72 14.73
CA TYR A 18 47.86 4.08 15.18
C TYR A 18 46.63 4.14 16.10
N ARG A 19 46.85 4.10 17.42
CA ARG A 19 45.79 4.09 18.46
C ARG A 19 44.79 5.25 18.34
N ILE A 20 45.25 6.42 17.90
CA ILE A 20 44.43 7.61 17.68
C ILE A 20 43.37 7.35 16.59
N PHE A 21 43.71 6.64 15.51
CA PHE A 21 42.74 6.27 14.47
C PHE A 21 41.62 5.38 15.00
N LEU A 22 41.91 4.47 15.92
CA LEU A 22 40.87 3.64 16.53
C LEU A 22 39.90 4.49 17.37
N LEU A 23 40.41 5.48 18.11
CA LEU A 23 39.60 6.40 18.88
C LEU A 23 38.73 7.28 17.96
N GLU A 24 39.33 7.86 16.92
CA GLU A 24 38.62 8.65 15.89
C GLU A 24 37.51 7.83 15.22
N TYR A 25 37.80 6.60 14.82
CA TYR A 25 36.84 5.71 14.19
C TYR A 25 35.68 5.37 15.11
N VAL A 26 35.96 5.04 16.37
CA VAL A 26 34.91 4.69 17.35
C VAL A 26 34.03 5.91 17.67
N VAL A 27 34.63 7.09 17.83
CA VAL A 27 33.89 8.35 18.04
C VAL A 27 33.04 8.67 16.81
N PHE A 28 33.61 8.62 15.61
CA PHE A 28 32.89 8.85 14.36
C PHE A 28 31.71 7.88 14.19
N PHE A 29 31.95 6.58 14.39
CA PHE A 29 30.91 5.56 14.29
C PHE A 29 29.79 5.79 15.31
N TYR A 30 30.11 6.18 16.55
CA TYR A 30 29.10 6.47 17.57
C TYR A 30 28.30 7.73 17.24
N ILE A 31 28.95 8.82 16.85
CA ILE A 31 28.29 10.06 16.41
C ILE A 31 27.38 9.77 15.21
N PHE A 32 27.89 9.06 14.21
CA PHE A 32 27.14 8.66 13.03
C PHE A 32 25.91 7.80 13.40
N LYS A 33 26.09 6.81 14.27
CA LYS A 33 25.00 5.98 14.79
C LYS A 33 23.94 6.83 15.49
N VAL A 34 24.33 7.67 16.47
CA VAL A 34 23.40 8.53 17.21
C VAL A 34 22.65 9.47 16.25
N THR A 35 23.36 10.04 15.28
CA THR A 35 22.77 10.91 14.25
C THR A 35 21.74 10.16 13.41
N ILE A 36 22.07 8.97 12.91
CA ILE A 36 21.11 8.11 12.19
C ILE A 36 19.90 7.78 13.05
N PHE A 37 20.10 7.33 14.30
CA PHE A 37 18.99 6.99 15.18
C PHE A 37 18.11 8.21 15.50
N TYR A 38 18.70 9.38 15.67
CA TYR A 38 17.98 10.64 15.83
C TYR A 38 17.13 10.97 14.59
N PHE A 39 17.69 10.86 13.39
CA PHE A 39 16.93 11.06 12.15
C PHE A 39 15.83 10.02 11.95
N ILE A 40 16.08 8.76 12.27
CA ILE A 40 15.07 7.69 12.26
C ILE A 40 13.95 8.03 13.25
N TYR A 41 14.29 8.43 14.47
CA TYR A 41 13.33 8.84 15.49
C TYR A 41 12.50 10.04 15.02
N GLN A 42 13.13 11.10 14.50
CA GLN A 42 12.44 12.28 14.00
C GLN A 42 11.55 11.95 12.81
N PHE A 43 12.00 11.06 11.91
CA PHE A 43 11.19 10.57 10.81
C PHE A 43 9.96 9.79 11.29
N HIS A 44 10.13 8.88 12.25
CA HIS A 44 9.03 8.14 12.85
C HIS A 44 8.03 9.07 13.55
N ARG A 45 8.53 10.04 14.34
CA ARG A 45 7.72 11.07 15.00
C ARG A 45 6.96 11.91 13.97
N PHE A 46 7.63 12.39 12.93
CA PHE A 46 7.00 13.15 11.85
C PHE A 46 5.90 12.37 11.14
N ARG A 47 6.15 11.09 10.79
CA ARG A 47 5.14 10.22 10.18
C ARG A 47 3.96 9.96 11.10
N HIS A 48 4.21 9.84 12.40
CA HIS A 48 3.17 9.65 13.41
C HIS A 48 2.29 10.88 13.55
N VAL A 49 2.91 12.06 13.76
CA VAL A 49 2.22 13.36 13.88
C VAL A 49 1.40 13.68 12.63
N LYS A 50 1.95 13.45 11.44
CA LYS A 50 1.20 13.65 10.17
C LYS A 50 0.25 12.50 9.81
N GLY A 51 0.16 11.45 10.63
CA GLY A 51 -0.75 10.32 10.43
C GLY A 51 -0.44 9.43 9.22
N TYR A 52 0.77 9.52 8.64
CA TYR A 52 1.20 8.79 7.43
C TYR A 52 1.45 7.28 7.64
N SER A 53 1.02 6.73 8.77
CA SER A 53 1.03 5.29 9.05
C SER A 53 -0.07 4.85 10.02
N LEU A 54 -1.08 5.68 10.25
CA LEU A 54 -2.20 5.33 11.12
C LEU A 54 -3.26 4.54 10.33
N ASN A 55 -3.56 3.35 10.84
CA ASN A 55 -4.77 2.61 10.49
C ASN A 55 -5.87 3.07 11.45
N ARG A 56 -6.99 3.51 10.89
CA ARG A 56 -8.17 3.90 11.66
C ARG A 56 -8.99 2.66 11.87
N VAL A 57 -9.15 2.27 13.13
CA VAL A 57 -9.69 0.98 13.51
C VAL A 57 -10.98 1.13 14.27
N VAL A 58 -11.89 0.20 14.05
CA VAL A 58 -13.10 0.02 14.85
C VAL A 58 -13.07 -1.36 15.50
N ILE A 59 -13.62 -1.46 16.71
CA ILE A 59 -13.74 -2.73 17.42
C ILE A 59 -15.19 -3.22 17.33
N LEU A 60 -15.37 -4.44 16.84
CA LEU A 60 -16.63 -5.17 16.85
C LEU A 60 -16.74 -6.00 18.13
N GLY A 61 -17.58 -5.53 19.06
CA GLY A 61 -17.84 -6.17 20.33
C GLY A 61 -17.71 -5.23 21.54
N SER A 62 -18.45 -5.54 22.60
CA SER A 62 -18.57 -4.71 23.80
C SER A 62 -18.12 -5.40 25.11
N GLY A 63 -17.45 -6.55 25.00
CA GLY A 63 -16.99 -7.33 26.15
C GLY A 63 -15.68 -6.82 26.77
N ASN A 64 -15.19 -7.51 27.81
CA ASN A 64 -13.93 -7.17 28.49
C ASN A 64 -12.71 -7.16 27.55
N SER A 65 -12.68 -8.07 26.57
CA SER A 65 -11.65 -8.14 25.52
C SER A 65 -11.53 -6.82 24.75
N SER A 66 -12.66 -6.19 24.44
CA SER A 66 -12.74 -4.92 23.71
C SER A 66 -12.20 -3.73 24.51
N ARG A 67 -12.39 -3.73 25.85
CA ARG A 67 -11.87 -2.70 26.77
C ARG A 67 -10.37 -2.83 26.99
N ILE A 68 -9.88 -4.07 27.14
CA ILE A 68 -8.44 -4.32 27.27
C ILE A 68 -7.73 -3.92 25.97
N LEU A 69 -8.30 -4.28 24.82
CA LEU A 69 -7.77 -3.88 23.52
C LEU A 69 -7.74 -2.36 23.36
N GLU A 70 -8.81 -1.66 23.72
CA GLU A 70 -8.83 -0.18 23.71
C GLU A 70 -7.71 0.41 24.56
N LYS A 71 -7.52 -0.07 25.80
CA LYS A 71 -6.42 0.38 26.65
C LYS A 71 -5.06 0.16 25.99
N ILE A 72 -4.85 -0.98 25.33
CA ILE A 72 -3.58 -1.27 24.63
C ILE A 72 -3.37 -0.32 23.46
N LEU A 73 -4.40 -0.08 22.64
CA LEU A 73 -4.31 0.82 21.49
C LEU A 73 -4.06 2.27 21.91
N ASN A 74 -4.73 2.73 22.96
CA ASN A 74 -4.57 4.09 23.47
C ASN A 74 -3.23 4.31 24.19
N ASN A 75 -2.75 3.32 24.94
CA ASN A 75 -1.48 3.41 25.66
C ASN A 75 -0.25 3.22 24.75
N ASN A 76 -0.42 2.58 23.59
CA ASN A 76 0.69 2.31 22.66
C ASN A 76 0.43 2.94 21.28
N PRO A 77 0.45 4.27 21.16
CA PRO A 77 0.23 4.97 19.89
C PRO A 77 1.28 4.61 18.82
N THR A 78 2.43 4.06 19.21
CA THR A 78 3.49 3.57 18.32
C THR A 78 3.09 2.35 17.50
N LEU A 79 2.02 1.62 17.88
CA LEU A 79 1.47 0.50 17.12
C LEU A 79 0.87 0.92 15.77
N GLY A 80 0.64 2.23 15.56
CA GLY A 80 0.11 2.74 14.29
C GLY A 80 -1.39 2.49 14.12
N PHE A 81 -2.12 2.26 15.20
CA PHE A 81 -3.58 2.13 15.21
C PHE A 81 -4.20 3.32 15.95
N LYS A 82 -5.25 3.90 15.36
CA LYS A 82 -6.09 4.90 16.01
C LYS A 82 -7.50 4.34 16.12
N LEU A 83 -7.95 4.07 17.35
CA LEU A 83 -9.31 3.65 17.61
C LEU A 83 -10.27 4.81 17.29
N VAL A 84 -11.24 4.57 16.42
CA VAL A 84 -12.30 5.52 16.08
C VAL A 84 -13.51 5.32 16.98
N GLY A 85 -13.87 4.06 17.27
CA GLY A 85 -14.99 3.73 18.13
C GLY A 85 -15.36 2.26 18.04
N TYR A 86 -16.56 1.95 18.53
CA TYR A 86 -17.11 0.60 18.61
C TYR A 86 -18.26 0.42 17.63
N VAL A 87 -18.39 -0.79 17.10
CA VAL A 87 -19.57 -1.24 16.35
C VAL A 87 -20.13 -2.47 17.06
N SER A 88 -21.46 -2.54 17.15
CA SER A 88 -22.12 -3.65 17.83
C SER A 88 -23.45 -4.00 17.18
N ASP A 89 -23.80 -5.28 17.23
CA ASP A 89 -25.13 -5.79 16.89
C ASP A 89 -26.13 -5.66 18.05
N LYS A 90 -25.68 -5.40 19.28
CA LYS A 90 -26.55 -5.32 20.46
C LYS A 90 -26.96 -3.87 20.73
N GLU A 91 -28.26 -3.63 20.80
CA GLU A 91 -28.88 -2.33 21.14
C GLU A 91 -28.42 -1.81 22.52
N ASN A 92 -28.12 -2.70 23.47
CA ASN A 92 -27.62 -2.34 24.80
C ASN A 92 -26.08 -2.39 24.88
N CYS A 93 -25.39 -1.49 24.19
CA CYS A 93 -23.96 -1.27 24.39
C CYS A 93 -23.68 -0.03 25.25
N THR A 94 -23.22 -0.25 26.48
CA THR A 94 -22.85 0.79 27.45
C THR A 94 -21.46 1.41 27.20
N GLN A 95 -20.89 1.27 25.99
CA GLN A 95 -19.58 1.83 25.65
C GLN A 95 -19.70 3.29 25.22
N LYS A 96 -18.83 4.13 25.78
CA LYS A 96 -18.84 5.60 25.61
C LYS A 96 -18.66 6.11 24.16
N ASN A 97 -18.43 5.25 23.16
CA ASN A 97 -18.18 5.63 21.76
C ASN A 97 -18.75 4.57 20.77
N LEU A 98 -20.04 4.24 20.89
CA LEU A 98 -20.72 3.39 19.90
C LEU A 98 -21.01 4.21 18.64
N LEU A 99 -20.47 3.78 17.50
CA LEU A 99 -20.65 4.46 16.20
C LEU A 99 -21.93 4.02 15.48
N GLY A 100 -22.36 2.78 15.70
CA GLY A 100 -23.53 2.23 15.02
C GLY A 100 -23.50 0.70 14.90
N GLY A 101 -24.39 0.20 14.04
CA GLY A 101 -24.56 -1.24 13.77
C GLY A 101 -23.66 -1.78 12.65
N LEU A 102 -23.61 -3.11 12.50
CA LEU A 102 -22.88 -3.74 11.40
C LEU A 102 -23.41 -3.36 10.01
N LYS A 103 -24.70 -3.06 9.88
CA LYS A 103 -25.31 -2.64 8.61
C LYS A 103 -24.81 -1.28 8.14
N GLU A 104 -24.46 -0.40 9.08
CA GLU A 104 -23.97 0.96 8.84
C GLU A 104 -22.46 1.00 8.63
N LEU A 105 -21.77 -0.13 8.81
CA LEU A 105 -20.31 -0.25 8.64
C LEU A 105 -19.78 0.32 7.31
N PRO A 106 -20.43 0.14 6.15
CA PRO A 106 -19.98 0.75 4.90
C PRO A 106 -19.96 2.28 4.94
N ALA A 107 -21.00 2.91 5.48
CA ALA A 107 -21.11 4.37 5.58
C ALA A 107 -20.10 4.92 6.60
N LEU A 108 -20.04 4.30 7.79
CA LEU A 108 -19.06 4.64 8.82
C LEU A 108 -17.61 4.54 8.32
N ALA A 109 -17.33 3.53 7.49
CA ALA A 109 -16.00 3.33 6.94
C ALA A 109 -15.55 4.46 6.02
N GLU A 110 -16.48 5.02 5.25
CA GLU A 110 -16.21 6.14 4.35
C GLU A 110 -16.08 7.45 5.13
N ASP A 111 -17.05 7.77 5.99
CA ASP A 111 -17.11 9.01 6.77
C ASP A 111 -15.91 9.18 7.69
N HIS A 112 -15.58 8.13 8.44
CA HIS A 112 -14.47 8.16 9.40
C HIS A 112 -13.15 7.66 8.82
N LYS A 113 -13.12 7.31 7.52
CA LYS A 113 -11.95 6.75 6.81
C LYS A 113 -11.37 5.51 7.50
N ILE A 114 -12.25 4.64 7.99
CA ILE A 114 -11.87 3.39 8.66
C ILE A 114 -11.30 2.43 7.62
N ASN A 115 -10.21 1.75 7.96
CA ASN A 115 -9.57 0.79 7.06
C ASN A 115 -9.36 -0.59 7.68
N MET A 116 -9.70 -0.76 8.96
CA MET A 116 -9.51 -2.00 9.68
C MET A 116 -10.60 -2.20 10.75
N ILE A 117 -10.97 -3.45 10.99
CA ILE A 117 -11.91 -3.88 12.02
C ILE A 117 -11.28 -4.97 12.89
N PHE A 118 -11.34 -4.78 14.20
CA PHE A 118 -10.95 -5.78 15.20
C PHE A 118 -12.17 -6.48 15.73
N VAL A 119 -12.25 -7.80 15.55
CA VAL A 119 -13.40 -8.61 15.98
C VAL A 119 -13.07 -9.28 17.30
N THR A 120 -13.79 -8.89 18.35
CA THR A 120 -13.59 -9.41 19.72
C THR A 120 -14.79 -10.19 20.24
N ASN A 121 -15.94 -10.09 19.57
CA ASN A 121 -17.17 -10.76 19.97
C ASN A 121 -17.19 -12.25 19.51
N PRO A 122 -17.29 -13.21 20.45
CA PRO A 122 -17.31 -14.65 20.13
C PRO A 122 -18.40 -15.09 19.15
N LYS A 123 -19.51 -14.35 19.05
CA LYS A 123 -20.59 -14.62 18.07
C LYS A 123 -20.06 -14.74 16.64
N TYR A 124 -19.00 -14.01 16.29
CA TYR A 124 -18.44 -14.01 14.94
C TYR A 124 -17.30 -14.99 14.73
N PHE A 125 -17.00 -15.86 15.69
CA PHE A 125 -15.95 -16.87 15.55
C PHE A 125 -16.47 -18.17 14.88
N THR A 126 -17.77 -18.25 14.61
CA THR A 126 -18.37 -19.34 13.84
C THR A 126 -18.15 -19.16 12.34
N ILE A 127 -17.87 -20.25 11.61
CA ILE A 127 -17.61 -20.26 10.15
C ILE A 127 -18.63 -19.44 9.35
N LYS A 128 -19.94 -19.59 9.63
CA LYS A 128 -21.03 -18.88 8.94
C LYS A 128 -20.91 -17.36 9.12
N ASN A 129 -20.75 -16.90 10.35
CA ASN A 129 -20.68 -15.48 10.68
C ASN A 129 -19.35 -14.86 10.23
N THR A 130 -18.26 -15.63 10.30
CA THR A 130 -16.96 -15.23 9.74
C THR A 130 -17.04 -15.00 8.25
N LYS A 131 -17.64 -15.92 7.48
CA LYS A 131 -17.82 -15.76 6.03
C LYS A 131 -18.65 -14.52 5.69
N GLY A 132 -19.79 -14.32 6.37
CA GLY A 132 -20.64 -13.15 6.15
C GLY A 132 -19.94 -11.82 6.47
N LEU A 133 -19.24 -11.75 7.60
CA LEU A 133 -18.48 -10.57 7.99
C LEU A 133 -17.33 -10.29 7.01
N LEU A 134 -16.63 -11.34 6.54
CA LEU A 134 -15.57 -11.20 5.57
C LEU A 134 -16.07 -10.71 4.21
N ALA A 135 -17.21 -11.20 3.74
CA ALA A 135 -17.84 -10.71 2.51
C ALA A 135 -18.15 -9.21 2.61
N LEU A 136 -18.78 -8.78 3.72
CA LEU A 136 -19.06 -7.37 4.00
C LEU A 136 -17.77 -6.53 4.05
N CYS A 137 -16.72 -7.03 4.71
CA CYS A 137 -15.45 -6.32 4.83
C CYS A 137 -14.68 -6.27 3.50
N ASN A 138 -14.72 -7.32 2.68
CA ASN A 138 -14.13 -7.32 1.34
C ASN A 138 -14.83 -6.30 0.42
N LYS A 139 -16.16 -6.24 0.48
CA LYS A 139 -16.97 -5.28 -0.27
C LYS A 139 -16.70 -3.83 0.12
N THR A 140 -16.51 -3.58 1.42
CA THR A 140 -16.16 -2.24 1.94
C THR A 140 -14.68 -1.90 1.76
N GLY A 141 -13.81 -2.90 1.63
CA GLY A 141 -12.36 -2.74 1.58
C GLY A 141 -11.72 -2.62 2.96
N LEU A 142 -12.36 -3.17 3.99
CA LEU A 142 -11.85 -3.22 5.36
C LEU A 142 -11.01 -4.47 5.61
N ARG A 143 -9.93 -4.29 6.36
CA ARG A 143 -9.11 -5.40 6.85
C ARG A 143 -9.67 -5.96 8.15
N VAL A 144 -9.89 -7.26 8.23
CA VAL A 144 -10.47 -7.95 9.38
C VAL A 144 -9.39 -8.65 10.18
N ARG A 145 -9.39 -8.44 11.49
CA ARG A 145 -8.51 -9.14 12.43
C ARG A 145 -9.32 -9.61 13.63
N TYR A 146 -9.33 -10.90 13.85
CA TYR A 146 -9.98 -11.53 14.98
C TYR A 146 -9.02 -11.51 16.17
N ILE A 147 -9.47 -11.02 17.32
CA ILE A 147 -8.69 -10.94 18.55
C ILE A 147 -9.37 -11.78 19.61
N LEU A 148 -8.67 -12.81 20.06
CA LEU A 148 -9.09 -13.79 21.05
C LEU A 148 -8.29 -13.54 22.33
N MET A 149 -8.92 -13.66 23.50
CA MET A 149 -8.19 -13.82 24.76
C MET A 149 -7.84 -15.31 24.94
N ASN A 150 -6.72 -15.60 25.59
CA ASN A 150 -6.25 -16.99 25.78
C ASN A 150 -7.35 -17.90 26.36
N GLY A 151 -7.56 -19.09 25.77
CA GLY A 151 -8.47 -20.13 26.25
C GLY A 151 -9.71 -20.44 25.40
N TYR A 152 -9.90 -19.79 24.23
CA TYR A 152 -11.13 -19.91 23.43
C TYR A 152 -11.07 -20.83 22.19
N TRP A 153 -10.05 -21.70 22.04
CA TRP A 153 -9.97 -22.56 20.86
C TRP A 153 -10.74 -23.88 20.99
N ASN A 154 -11.69 -24.06 20.08
CA ASN A 154 -12.00 -25.37 19.50
C ASN A 154 -11.16 -25.54 18.22
N LYS A 155 -10.61 -26.74 18.02
CA LYS A 155 -9.62 -27.24 17.03
C LYS A 155 -9.79 -26.93 15.51
N CYS A 156 -10.53 -25.91 15.08
CA CYS A 156 -11.01 -25.81 13.68
C CYS A 156 -10.31 -24.82 12.72
N LEU A 157 -9.32 -24.01 13.13
CA LEU A 157 -8.72 -23.00 12.24
C LEU A 157 -7.19 -23.14 12.13
N TYR A 158 -6.74 -23.94 11.17
CA TYR A 158 -5.32 -24.08 10.80
C TYR A 158 -4.86 -22.88 9.94
N ARG A 159 -4.62 -21.71 10.54
CA ARG A 159 -3.78 -20.68 9.91
C ARG A 159 -3.09 -19.81 10.96
N LYS A 160 -1.84 -19.43 10.66
CA LYS A 160 -0.84 -18.79 11.55
C LYS A 160 -1.47 -17.84 12.58
N VAL A 161 -1.39 -18.23 13.85
CA VAL A 161 -1.79 -17.41 15.00
C VAL A 161 -0.59 -16.58 15.42
N GLU A 162 -0.74 -15.27 15.46
CA GLU A 162 0.24 -14.39 16.12
C GLU A 162 -0.19 -14.26 17.58
N SER A 163 0.67 -14.71 18.50
CA SER A 163 0.41 -14.67 19.95
C SER A 163 1.18 -13.51 20.58
N ALA A 164 0.45 -12.66 21.32
CA ALA A 164 1.00 -11.77 22.34
C ALA A 164 0.55 -12.32 23.71
N ARG A 165 1.27 -11.97 24.78
CA ARG A 165 1.13 -12.54 26.15
C ARG A 165 -0.31 -12.70 26.70
N PHE A 166 -1.31 -11.99 26.15
CA PHE A 166 -2.73 -12.06 26.54
C PHE A 166 -3.72 -12.26 25.37
N PHE A 167 -3.24 -12.21 24.12
CA PHE A 167 -4.10 -12.21 22.93
C PHE A 167 -3.55 -13.12 21.84
N GLU A 168 -4.47 -13.78 21.16
CA GLU A 168 -4.22 -14.48 19.91
C GLU A 168 -4.94 -13.76 18.78
N MET A 169 -4.22 -13.47 17.70
CA MET A 169 -4.78 -12.79 16.54
C MET A 169 -4.89 -13.73 15.34
N PHE A 170 -6.09 -13.80 14.75
CA PHE A 170 -6.36 -14.52 13.51
C PHE A 170 -6.66 -13.54 12.37
N ASN A 171 -5.90 -13.64 11.28
CA ASN A 171 -6.01 -12.79 10.10
C ASN A 171 -6.48 -13.61 8.87
N PRO A 172 -7.79 -13.60 8.55
CA PRO A 172 -8.31 -14.35 7.39
C PRO A 172 -7.88 -13.78 6.04
N GLN A 173 -7.48 -12.50 5.97
CA GLN A 173 -7.04 -11.81 4.76
C GLN A 173 -5.51 -11.64 4.74
N GLN A 174 -4.78 -12.58 5.36
CA GLN A 174 -3.33 -12.50 5.44
C GLN A 174 -2.70 -12.55 4.06
N ILE A 175 -1.92 -11.51 3.75
CA ILE A 175 -1.09 -11.45 2.54
C ILE A 175 0.40 -11.54 2.93
N PRO A 176 1.29 -12.03 2.06
CA PRO A 176 2.72 -12.08 2.34
C PRO A 176 3.31 -10.73 2.76
N LEU A 177 2.83 -9.63 2.18
CA LEU A 177 3.26 -8.26 2.47
C LEU A 177 2.77 -7.69 3.82
N ASP A 178 1.99 -8.47 4.58
CA ASP A 178 1.74 -8.16 5.99
C ASP A 178 2.98 -8.36 6.85
N ASN A 179 3.87 -9.27 6.45
CA ASN A 179 5.15 -9.47 7.11
C ASN A 179 6.06 -8.24 6.90
N LEU A 180 6.52 -7.65 8.00
CA LEU A 180 7.36 -6.46 7.99
C LEU A 180 8.65 -6.65 7.19
N THR A 181 9.32 -7.81 7.34
CA THR A 181 10.58 -8.09 6.64
C THR A 181 10.39 -8.12 5.11
N LEU A 182 9.33 -8.79 4.65
CA LEU A 182 8.98 -8.86 3.23
C LEU A 182 8.58 -7.49 2.68
N ARG A 183 7.79 -6.72 3.45
CA ARG A 183 7.41 -5.36 3.09
C ARG A 183 8.63 -4.44 3.01
N LEU A 184 9.58 -4.56 3.92
CA LEU A 184 10.83 -3.80 3.91
C LEU A 184 11.67 -4.20 2.69
N LYS A 185 11.84 -5.49 2.39
CA LYS A 185 12.53 -5.97 1.18
C LYS A 185 11.91 -5.37 -0.09
N LYS A 186 10.58 -5.46 -0.23
CA LYS A 186 9.86 -4.86 -1.37
C LYS A 186 10.07 -3.35 -1.44
N ARG A 187 10.00 -2.64 -0.31
CA ARG A 187 10.18 -1.19 -0.25
C ARG A 187 11.60 -0.76 -0.60
N SER A 188 12.62 -1.48 -0.13
CA SER A 188 14.01 -1.20 -0.46
C SER A 188 14.25 -1.35 -1.96
N PHE A 189 13.73 -2.43 -2.56
CA PHE A 189 13.77 -2.62 -4.01
C PHE A 189 13.08 -1.48 -4.75
N ASP A 190 11.86 -1.10 -4.36
CA ASP A 190 11.12 0.01 -4.97
C ASP A 190 11.93 1.33 -4.97
N VAL A 191 12.59 1.65 -3.84
CA VAL A 191 13.38 2.88 -3.69
C VAL A 191 14.63 2.83 -4.56
N ILE A 192 15.39 1.72 -4.52
CA ILE A 192 16.61 1.57 -5.31
C ILE A 192 16.29 1.64 -6.80
N PHE A 193 15.29 0.86 -7.25
CA PHE A 193 14.91 0.79 -8.65
C PHE A 193 14.39 2.13 -9.18
N SER A 194 13.49 2.80 -8.43
CA SER A 194 12.97 4.11 -8.83
C SER A 194 14.07 5.18 -8.84
N SER A 195 15.00 5.16 -7.87
CA SER A 195 16.12 6.09 -7.84
C SER A 195 17.05 5.91 -9.04
N ALA A 196 17.36 4.67 -9.43
CA ALA A 196 18.14 4.38 -10.62
C ALA A 196 17.46 4.91 -11.90
N VAL A 197 16.15 4.67 -12.06
CA VAL A 197 15.38 5.21 -13.20
C VAL A 197 15.42 6.74 -13.22
N ILE A 198 15.24 7.39 -12.08
CA ILE A 198 15.26 8.86 -11.99
C ILE A 198 16.65 9.42 -12.37
N LEU A 199 17.73 8.81 -11.86
CA LEU A 199 19.08 9.30 -12.12
C LEU A 199 19.53 9.06 -13.57
N PHE A 200 19.32 7.86 -14.10
CA PHE A 200 19.87 7.47 -15.40
C PHE A 200 18.95 7.74 -16.59
N ILE A 201 17.62 7.70 -16.38
CA ILE A 201 16.65 7.88 -17.47
C ILE A 201 16.08 9.30 -17.44
N PHE A 202 15.65 9.80 -16.28
CA PHE A 202 14.92 11.08 -16.24
C PHE A 202 15.82 12.29 -16.42
N SER A 203 17.12 12.18 -16.11
CA SER A 203 18.11 13.26 -16.26
C SER A 203 18.12 13.87 -17.66
N TRP A 204 17.96 13.05 -18.71
CA TRP A 204 17.89 13.52 -20.10
C TRP A 204 16.49 13.40 -20.71
N LEU A 205 15.70 12.40 -20.31
CA LEU A 205 14.40 12.13 -20.93
C LEU A 205 13.34 13.19 -20.56
N ILE A 206 13.29 13.64 -19.31
CA ILE A 206 12.30 14.64 -18.87
C ILE A 206 12.51 15.96 -19.62
N PRO A 207 13.71 16.57 -19.69
CA PRO A 207 13.94 17.79 -20.45
C PRO A 207 13.52 17.65 -21.92
N LEU A 208 13.92 16.56 -22.58
CA LEU A 208 13.59 16.29 -23.98
C LEU A 208 12.08 16.22 -24.20
N LEU A 209 11.37 15.37 -23.45
CA LEU A 209 9.92 15.22 -23.58
C LEU A 209 9.16 16.49 -23.17
N SER A 210 9.68 17.26 -22.22
CA SER A 210 9.10 18.54 -21.81
C SER A 210 9.04 19.53 -22.96
N ILE A 211 10.12 19.63 -23.75
CA ILE A 211 10.18 20.49 -24.94
C ILE A 211 9.17 19.99 -25.97
N ILE A 212 9.20 18.70 -26.33
CA ILE A 212 8.30 18.13 -27.34
C ILE A 212 6.82 18.32 -26.97
N ILE A 213 6.46 18.06 -25.70
CA ILE A 213 5.08 18.22 -25.20
C ILE A 213 4.63 19.69 -25.26
N LYS A 214 5.52 20.64 -24.91
CA LYS A 214 5.20 22.07 -24.95
C LYS A 214 5.10 22.62 -26.37
N LEU A 215 5.90 22.11 -27.31
CA LEU A 215 5.80 22.48 -28.72
C LEU A 215 4.51 22.00 -29.37
N ASN A 216 3.99 20.84 -28.96
CA ASN A 216 2.78 20.25 -29.54
C ASN A 216 1.47 20.86 -28.96
N SER A 217 1.48 21.30 -27.70
CA SER A 217 0.30 21.95 -27.09
C SER A 217 0.64 22.88 -25.91
N LYS A 218 -0.12 23.98 -25.74
CA LYS A 218 0.03 24.90 -24.60
C LYS A 218 -0.40 24.24 -23.28
N GLY A 219 0.36 24.43 -22.20
CA GLY A 219 0.02 23.97 -20.84
C GLY A 219 1.16 23.22 -20.13
N PRO A 220 0.90 22.61 -18.96
CA PRO A 220 1.92 21.94 -18.15
C PRO A 220 2.42 20.64 -18.79
N VAL A 221 3.67 20.27 -18.52
CA VAL A 221 4.27 19.01 -19.02
C VAL A 221 3.65 17.79 -18.34
N PHE A 222 3.46 17.88 -17.03
CA PHE A 222 2.89 16.80 -16.23
C PHE A 222 1.39 16.98 -16.09
N PHE A 223 0.69 15.86 -16.19
CA PHE A 223 -0.69 15.71 -15.80
C PHE A 223 -0.74 15.00 -14.45
N VAL A 224 -1.49 15.55 -13.50
CA VAL A 224 -1.64 15.00 -12.15
C VAL A 224 -3.10 14.68 -11.92
N GLN A 225 -3.39 13.45 -11.51
CA GLN A 225 -4.76 12.98 -11.28
C GLN A 225 -4.87 12.19 -9.99
N GLN A 226 -5.95 12.38 -9.25
CA GLN A 226 -6.22 11.61 -8.05
C GLN A 226 -6.59 10.16 -8.38
N ARG A 227 -5.96 9.24 -7.68
CA ARG A 227 -6.16 7.79 -7.82
C ARG A 227 -6.33 7.12 -6.47
N THR A 228 -7.01 5.99 -6.44
CA THR A 228 -7.14 5.15 -5.24
C THR A 228 -5.85 4.37 -5.00
N GLY A 229 -5.30 4.46 -3.79
CA GLY A 229 -4.09 3.79 -3.37
C GLY A 229 -4.32 2.78 -2.24
N ILE A 230 -3.26 2.47 -1.50
CA ILE A 230 -3.30 1.49 -0.41
C ILE A 230 -4.32 1.88 0.67
N ASN A 231 -5.09 0.90 1.15
CA ASN A 231 -6.17 1.05 2.12
C ASN A 231 -7.20 2.12 1.73
N ASN A 232 -7.55 2.18 0.44
CA ASN A 232 -8.45 3.18 -0.16
C ASN A 232 -8.01 4.64 0.01
N LYS A 233 -6.75 4.90 0.41
CA LYS A 233 -6.25 6.27 0.55
C LYS A 233 -5.94 6.85 -0.84
N THR A 234 -6.46 8.04 -1.11
CA THR A 234 -6.22 8.71 -2.39
C THR A 234 -4.81 9.30 -2.45
N PHE A 235 -4.25 9.37 -3.66
CA PHE A 235 -2.97 10.02 -3.92
C PHE A 235 -2.94 10.64 -5.32
N ASN A 236 -2.04 11.61 -5.50
CA ASN A 236 -1.82 12.29 -6.78
C ASN A 236 -0.88 11.45 -7.65
N CYS A 237 -1.41 10.86 -8.72
CA CYS A 237 -0.66 10.08 -9.70
C CYS A 237 -0.13 11.00 -10.81
N ILE A 238 1.18 10.96 -11.05
CA ILE A 238 1.86 11.84 -12.00
C ILE A 238 2.07 11.10 -13.33
N LYS A 239 1.74 11.74 -14.44
CA LYS A 239 2.00 11.24 -15.80
C LYS A 239 2.49 12.37 -16.70
N PHE A 240 3.10 12.05 -17.83
CA PHE A 240 3.26 13.04 -18.88
C PHE A 240 1.90 13.36 -19.50
N ARG A 241 1.72 14.61 -19.87
CA ARG A 241 0.51 15.05 -20.55
C ARG A 241 0.49 14.53 -21.97
N THR A 242 -0.50 13.69 -22.27
CA THR A 242 -0.73 13.14 -23.62
C THR A 242 -1.89 13.82 -24.34
N MET A 243 -2.74 14.56 -23.62
CA MET A 243 -3.96 15.19 -24.14
C MET A 243 -3.89 16.71 -24.01
N LYS A 244 -4.64 17.42 -24.87
CA LYS A 244 -4.90 18.85 -24.69
C LYS A 244 -5.60 19.08 -23.35
N VAL A 245 -5.29 20.22 -22.70
CA VAL A 245 -5.92 20.60 -21.43
C VAL A 245 -7.43 20.65 -21.63
N ASN A 246 -8.18 19.94 -20.79
CA ASN A 246 -9.64 19.84 -20.87
C ASN A 246 -10.23 19.58 -19.47
N HIS A 247 -11.51 19.89 -19.30
CA HIS A 247 -12.25 19.70 -18.05
C HIS A 247 -12.76 18.27 -17.83
N GLU A 248 -12.62 17.38 -18.81
CA GLU A 248 -13.21 16.04 -18.80
C GLU A 248 -12.22 14.93 -18.39
N ALA A 249 -10.95 15.28 -18.15
CA ALA A 249 -9.87 14.32 -17.89
C ALA A 249 -10.10 13.48 -16.62
N ASP A 250 -10.85 14.02 -15.66
CA ASP A 250 -11.19 13.35 -14.39
C ASP A 250 -12.53 12.60 -14.44
N THR A 251 -13.34 12.82 -15.46
CA THR A 251 -14.72 12.31 -15.52
C THR A 251 -14.95 11.28 -16.63
N LYS A 252 -14.14 11.31 -17.69
CA LYS A 252 -14.25 10.42 -18.85
C LYS A 252 -12.96 9.65 -19.10
N GLN A 253 -13.07 8.34 -19.28
CA GLN A 253 -11.99 7.51 -19.78
C GLN A 253 -11.63 7.91 -21.21
N ALA A 254 -10.34 7.85 -21.57
CA ALA A 254 -9.93 8.02 -22.95
C ALA A 254 -10.41 6.81 -23.77
N VAL A 255 -11.00 7.09 -24.93
CA VAL A 255 -11.49 6.07 -25.88
C VAL A 255 -10.49 5.94 -27.03
N LYS A 256 -10.55 4.83 -27.77
CA LYS A 256 -9.78 4.66 -29.00
C LYS A 256 -10.10 5.81 -29.98
N ASN A 257 -9.08 6.42 -30.56
CA ASN A 257 -9.17 7.59 -31.47
C ASN A 257 -9.80 8.85 -30.84
N ASP A 258 -9.47 9.13 -29.58
CA ASP A 258 -9.93 10.34 -28.90
C ASP A 258 -9.25 11.62 -29.44
N ASN A 259 -10.06 12.54 -29.98
CA ASN A 259 -9.64 13.83 -30.55
C ASN A 259 -8.87 14.74 -29.58
N ARG A 260 -8.95 14.46 -28.27
CA ARG A 260 -8.23 15.22 -27.24
C ARG A 260 -6.75 14.80 -27.15
N ILE A 261 -6.37 13.65 -27.70
CA ILE A 261 -4.99 13.14 -27.65
C ILE A 261 -4.13 13.88 -28.69
N THR A 262 -2.94 14.32 -28.28
CA THR A 262 -1.95 14.94 -29.18
C THR A 262 -1.23 13.89 -30.01
N SER A 263 -0.64 14.28 -31.15
CA SER A 263 0.12 13.33 -31.99
C SER A 263 1.27 12.67 -31.23
N ILE A 264 2.03 13.45 -30.43
CA ILE A 264 3.04 12.91 -29.53
C ILE A 264 2.42 12.08 -28.39
N GLY A 265 1.25 12.48 -27.89
CA GLY A 265 0.52 11.75 -26.86
C GLY A 265 0.17 10.31 -27.25
N ASN A 266 -0.19 10.08 -28.52
CA ASN A 266 -0.41 8.73 -29.05
C ASN A 266 0.87 7.89 -28.99
N PHE A 267 2.01 8.46 -29.36
CA PHE A 267 3.31 7.79 -29.24
C PHE A 267 3.65 7.46 -27.78
N LEU A 268 3.52 8.44 -26.88
CA LEU A 268 3.83 8.26 -25.46
C LEU A 268 2.97 7.15 -24.82
N ARG A 269 1.67 7.08 -25.13
CA ARG A 269 0.78 6.03 -24.64
C ARG A 269 1.10 4.65 -25.20
N LYS A 270 1.39 4.57 -26.51
CA LYS A 270 1.71 3.31 -27.18
C LYS A 270 2.90 2.61 -26.54
N TYR A 271 3.92 3.37 -26.15
CA TYR A 271 5.14 2.85 -25.51
C TYR A 271 5.13 2.97 -23.98
N ASN A 272 4.00 3.35 -23.37
CA ASN A 272 3.86 3.58 -21.91
C ASN A 272 4.86 4.58 -21.32
N ILE A 273 5.43 5.44 -22.16
CA ILE A 273 6.37 6.48 -21.74
C ILE A 273 5.64 7.51 -20.90
N ASP A 274 4.34 7.72 -21.15
CA ASP A 274 3.48 8.65 -20.39
C ASP A 274 3.39 8.31 -18.89
N GLU A 275 3.57 7.03 -18.54
CA GLU A 275 3.49 6.55 -17.16
C GLU A 275 4.83 6.61 -16.41
N LEU A 276 5.94 6.88 -17.09
CA LEU A 276 7.25 6.92 -16.45
C LEU A 276 7.31 7.86 -15.23
N PRO A 277 6.74 9.09 -15.25
CA PRO A 277 6.78 9.98 -14.07
C PRO A 277 6.20 9.36 -12.78
N GLN A 278 5.43 8.27 -12.86
CA GLN A 278 4.97 7.52 -11.68
C GLN A 278 6.12 6.93 -10.86
N PHE A 279 7.35 6.82 -11.38
CA PHE A 279 8.53 6.47 -10.56
C PHE A 279 8.79 7.48 -9.44
N PHE A 280 8.40 8.76 -9.61
CA PHE A 280 8.38 9.71 -8.48
C PHE A 280 7.36 9.29 -7.40
N ASN A 281 6.18 8.79 -7.79
CA ASN A 281 5.20 8.26 -6.84
C ASN A 281 5.69 6.99 -6.12
N VAL A 282 6.48 6.16 -6.82
CA VAL A 282 7.16 5.02 -6.20
C VAL A 282 8.18 5.51 -5.17
N LEU A 283 9.03 6.47 -5.52
CA LEU A 283 10.01 7.03 -4.58
C LEU A 283 9.34 7.68 -3.36
N MET A 284 8.29 8.48 -3.56
CA MET A 284 7.48 9.08 -2.47
C MET A 284 6.74 8.02 -1.63
N GLY A 285 6.58 6.81 -2.16
CA GLY A 285 6.00 5.67 -1.46
C GLY A 285 4.49 5.56 -1.55
N ASN A 286 3.85 6.30 -2.47
CA ASN A 286 2.43 6.12 -2.80
C ASN A 286 2.21 4.86 -3.65
N MET A 287 3.17 4.53 -4.51
CA MET A 287 3.15 3.38 -5.42
C MET A 287 4.31 2.42 -5.14
N SER A 288 4.28 1.26 -5.79
CA SER A 288 5.36 0.29 -5.94
C SER A 288 5.70 0.13 -7.42
N VAL A 289 6.87 -0.43 -7.75
CA VAL A 289 7.21 -0.76 -9.15
C VAL A 289 6.21 -1.80 -9.67
N VAL A 290 5.94 -2.83 -8.86
CA VAL A 290 5.03 -3.93 -9.18
C VAL A 290 3.86 -3.99 -8.21
N GLY A 291 2.64 -3.99 -8.73
CA GLY A 291 1.40 -4.08 -7.96
C GLY A 291 0.15 -3.86 -8.81
N PRO A 292 -1.04 -3.93 -8.21
CA PRO A 292 -2.30 -3.67 -8.91
C PRO A 292 -2.33 -2.26 -9.51
N ARG A 293 -2.84 -2.13 -10.73
CA ARG A 293 -2.91 -0.82 -11.40
C ARG A 293 -3.87 0.14 -10.68
N PRO A 294 -3.51 1.41 -10.43
CA PRO A 294 -4.38 2.38 -9.78
C PRO A 294 -5.46 2.93 -10.72
N HIS A 295 -6.71 2.93 -10.27
CA HIS A 295 -7.85 3.47 -11.03
C HIS A 295 -8.24 4.88 -10.60
N MET A 296 -8.91 5.60 -11.51
CA MET A 296 -9.58 6.87 -11.21
C MET A 296 -10.63 6.65 -10.13
N LEU A 297 -10.87 7.66 -9.31
CA LEU A 297 -11.85 7.59 -8.22
C LEU A 297 -13.22 7.16 -8.72
N LYS A 298 -13.70 7.77 -9.81
CA LYS A 298 -14.98 7.43 -10.46
C LYS A 298 -15.06 5.96 -10.89
N HIS A 299 -13.98 5.39 -11.43
CA HIS A 299 -13.98 3.97 -11.82
C HIS A 299 -13.93 3.05 -10.60
N THR A 300 -13.21 3.45 -9.55
CA THR A 300 -13.23 2.71 -8.30
C THR A 300 -14.64 2.64 -7.73
N GLU A 301 -15.36 3.76 -7.71
CA GLU A 301 -16.75 3.83 -7.28
C GLU A 301 -17.63 2.89 -8.12
N GLN A 302 -17.64 3.07 -9.45
CA GLN A 302 -18.43 2.26 -10.39
C GLN A 302 -18.15 0.76 -10.27
N TYR A 303 -16.88 0.35 -10.34
CA TYR A 303 -16.55 -1.08 -10.32
C TYR A 303 -16.67 -1.71 -8.93
N SER A 304 -16.50 -0.94 -7.85
CA SER A 304 -16.72 -1.46 -6.50
C SER A 304 -18.19 -1.74 -6.19
N ALA A 305 -19.12 -1.06 -6.88
CA ALA A 305 -20.54 -1.38 -6.81
C ALA A 305 -20.88 -2.69 -7.55
N LEU A 306 -20.15 -2.99 -8.62
CA LEU A 306 -20.44 -4.12 -9.52
C LEU A 306 -19.66 -5.40 -9.18
N ILE A 307 -18.49 -5.29 -8.54
CA ILE A 307 -17.59 -6.41 -8.25
C ILE A 307 -17.32 -6.47 -6.74
N GLU A 308 -17.84 -7.52 -6.09
CA GLU A 308 -17.86 -7.65 -4.63
C GLU A 308 -16.47 -7.54 -3.97
N TYR A 309 -15.44 -8.17 -4.54
CA TYR A 309 -14.09 -8.20 -3.98
C TYR A 309 -13.15 -7.16 -4.61
N TYR A 310 -13.69 -6.16 -5.33
CA TYR A 310 -12.89 -5.16 -6.05
C TYR A 310 -11.89 -4.43 -5.15
N LYS A 311 -12.32 -4.02 -3.95
CA LYS A 311 -11.53 -3.18 -3.04
C LYS A 311 -10.36 -3.93 -2.37
N VAL A 312 -10.35 -5.27 -2.42
CA VAL A 312 -9.28 -6.08 -1.81
C VAL A 312 -7.91 -5.81 -2.45
N ARG A 313 -7.87 -5.47 -3.74
CA ARG A 313 -6.64 -5.08 -4.44
C ARG A 313 -5.94 -3.87 -3.82
N HIS A 314 -6.67 -3.03 -3.08
CA HIS A 314 -6.11 -1.87 -2.39
C HIS A 314 -5.41 -2.23 -1.08
N PHE A 315 -5.30 -3.50 -0.68
CA PHE A 315 -4.55 -3.90 0.52
C PHE A 315 -3.03 -3.74 0.36
N VAL A 316 -2.55 -3.59 -0.87
CA VAL A 316 -1.15 -3.33 -1.20
C VAL A 316 -1.02 -2.00 -1.94
N LYS A 317 0.21 -1.50 -2.05
CA LYS A 317 0.46 -0.31 -2.86
C LYS A 317 0.18 -0.61 -4.34
N PRO A 318 -0.46 0.31 -5.07
CA PRO A 318 -0.63 0.15 -6.50
C PRO A 318 0.72 0.16 -7.23
N GLY A 319 0.77 -0.50 -8.39
CA GLY A 319 1.95 -0.67 -9.22
C GLY A 319 1.96 0.21 -10.47
N ILE A 320 3.16 0.49 -10.98
CA ILE A 320 3.33 0.98 -12.37
C ILE A 320 2.99 -0.16 -13.34
N THR A 321 3.59 -1.33 -13.08
CA THR A 321 3.25 -2.60 -13.73
C THR A 321 2.68 -3.60 -12.73
N GLY A 322 2.14 -4.71 -13.21
CA GLY A 322 1.40 -5.67 -12.41
C GLY A 322 1.04 -6.94 -13.19
N TRP A 323 0.64 -7.97 -12.45
CA TRP A 323 0.36 -9.29 -13.02
C TRP A 323 -0.78 -9.26 -14.05
N ALA A 324 -1.86 -8.52 -13.78
CA ALA A 324 -2.94 -8.36 -14.75
C ALA A 324 -2.48 -7.66 -16.05
N GLN A 325 -1.57 -6.68 -15.95
CA GLN A 325 -1.07 -5.93 -17.10
C GLN A 325 -0.23 -6.82 -18.03
N VAL A 326 0.66 -7.65 -17.49
CA VAL A 326 1.50 -8.55 -18.31
C VAL A 326 0.70 -9.70 -18.94
N ASN A 327 -0.45 -10.07 -18.36
CA ASN A 327 -1.38 -11.05 -18.90
C ASN A 327 -2.41 -10.46 -19.89
N GLY A 328 -2.19 -9.24 -20.38
CA GLY A 328 -3.02 -8.64 -21.43
C GLY A 328 -4.27 -7.90 -20.94
N TYR A 329 -4.54 -7.89 -19.63
CA TYR A 329 -5.65 -7.13 -19.04
C TYR A 329 -5.24 -5.69 -18.71
N ARG A 330 -4.49 -5.02 -19.60
CA ARG A 330 -4.07 -3.61 -19.44
C ARG A 330 -5.09 -2.60 -19.99
N GLY A 331 -5.74 -2.95 -21.10
CA GLY A 331 -6.54 -2.03 -21.93
C GLY A 331 -7.89 -1.62 -21.37
N LEU A 332 -8.71 -1.08 -22.27
CA LEU A 332 -10.08 -0.65 -21.98
C LEU A 332 -10.90 -1.77 -21.31
N THR A 333 -11.66 -1.40 -20.29
CA THR A 333 -12.58 -2.28 -19.56
C THR A 333 -14.00 -2.01 -20.02
N ASP A 334 -14.21 -2.12 -21.33
CA ASP A 334 -15.51 -1.91 -21.99
C ASP A 334 -16.55 -2.92 -21.50
N GLU A 335 -16.09 -4.10 -21.09
CA GLU A 335 -16.93 -5.19 -20.59
C GLU A 335 -16.57 -5.51 -19.14
N LEU A 336 -17.59 -5.76 -18.32
CA LEU A 336 -17.43 -6.04 -16.89
C LEU A 336 -16.52 -7.25 -16.62
N TRP A 337 -16.64 -8.31 -17.44
CA TRP A 337 -15.87 -9.54 -17.27
C TRP A 337 -14.35 -9.31 -17.42
N LYS A 338 -13.93 -8.36 -18.28
CA LYS A 338 -12.50 -7.99 -18.43
C LYS A 338 -11.98 -7.35 -17.14
N MET A 339 -12.81 -6.54 -16.49
CA MET A 339 -12.47 -5.95 -15.20
C MET A 339 -12.46 -7.01 -14.10
N GLN A 340 -13.40 -7.96 -14.09
CA GLN A 340 -13.38 -9.09 -13.15
C GLN A 340 -12.09 -9.91 -13.28
N LYS A 341 -11.72 -10.32 -14.50
CA LYS A 341 -10.45 -11.02 -14.76
C LYS A 341 -9.24 -10.24 -14.28
N ARG A 342 -9.20 -8.92 -14.51
CA ARG A 342 -8.14 -8.06 -13.98
C ARG A 342 -8.07 -8.13 -12.45
N VAL A 343 -9.20 -8.07 -11.76
CA VAL A 343 -9.26 -8.20 -10.30
C VAL A 343 -8.79 -9.60 -9.86
N GLU A 344 -9.17 -10.67 -10.56
CA GLU A 344 -8.72 -12.04 -10.26
C GLU A 344 -7.18 -12.16 -10.33
N TYR A 345 -6.55 -11.61 -11.38
CA TYR A 345 -5.09 -11.60 -11.47
C TYR A 345 -4.43 -10.75 -10.39
N ASP A 346 -5.01 -9.60 -10.05
CA ASP A 346 -4.49 -8.78 -8.96
C ASP A 346 -4.58 -9.55 -7.62
N MET A 347 -5.69 -10.25 -7.36
CA MET A 347 -5.86 -11.10 -6.19
C MET A 347 -4.83 -12.23 -6.13
N GLU A 348 -4.60 -12.91 -7.26
CA GLU A 348 -3.58 -13.96 -7.35
C GLU A 348 -2.20 -13.44 -6.97
N TYR A 349 -1.86 -12.23 -7.46
CA TYR A 349 -0.62 -11.56 -7.11
C TYR A 349 -0.53 -11.24 -5.62
N LEU A 350 -1.61 -10.74 -4.99
CA LEU A 350 -1.64 -10.47 -3.55
C LEU A 350 -1.45 -11.74 -2.71
N GLU A 351 -2.04 -12.86 -3.12
CA GLU A 351 -2.01 -14.12 -2.37
C GLU A 351 -0.66 -14.82 -2.44
N LYS A 352 -0.08 -14.94 -3.64
CA LYS A 352 1.15 -15.71 -3.88
C LYS A 352 2.39 -14.84 -3.99
N TRP A 353 2.32 -13.57 -3.57
CA TRP A 353 3.41 -12.61 -3.70
C TRP A 353 4.72 -13.19 -3.19
N ASN A 354 5.75 -13.11 -4.02
CA ASN A 354 7.13 -13.33 -3.65
C ASN A 354 8.03 -12.40 -4.49
N PHE A 355 9.25 -12.19 -4.00
CA PHE A 355 10.18 -11.24 -4.62
C PHE A 355 10.57 -11.62 -6.07
N LEU A 356 10.78 -12.91 -6.35
CA LEU A 356 11.14 -13.38 -7.70
C LEU A 356 10.00 -13.13 -8.70
N TRP A 357 8.75 -13.16 -8.23
CA TRP A 357 7.61 -12.87 -9.08
C TRP A 357 7.55 -11.40 -9.48
N ASP A 358 7.94 -10.45 -8.61
CA ASP A 358 8.10 -9.04 -8.98
C ASP A 358 9.11 -8.91 -10.13
N ILE A 359 10.27 -9.57 -10.01
CA ILE A 359 11.31 -9.56 -11.05
C ILE A 359 10.78 -10.14 -12.37
N LYS A 360 10.08 -11.28 -12.32
CA LYS A 360 9.43 -11.88 -13.50
C LYS A 360 8.45 -10.91 -14.16
N ILE A 361 7.63 -10.21 -13.39
CA ILE A 361 6.66 -9.24 -13.93
C ILE A 361 7.38 -8.08 -14.61
N ILE A 362 8.48 -7.58 -14.04
CA ILE A 362 9.30 -6.52 -14.66
C ILE A 362 9.87 -6.99 -16.00
N PHE A 363 10.47 -8.18 -16.05
CA PHE A 363 10.98 -8.75 -17.31
C PHE A 363 9.87 -8.94 -18.37
N LEU A 364 8.71 -9.47 -17.98
CA LEU A 364 7.57 -9.61 -18.87
C LEU A 364 7.00 -8.26 -19.34
N THR A 365 7.16 -7.21 -18.54
CA THR A 365 6.74 -5.85 -18.92
C THR A 365 7.67 -5.28 -20.00
N LEU A 366 8.98 -5.51 -19.88
CA LEU A 366 9.97 -5.01 -20.84
C LEU A 366 10.00 -5.81 -22.14
N LEU A 367 9.92 -7.15 -22.05
CA LEU A 367 10.13 -8.06 -23.19
C LEU A 367 8.83 -8.66 -23.75
N GLY A 368 7.74 -8.66 -22.98
CA GLY A 368 6.51 -9.36 -23.35
C GLY A 368 5.68 -8.60 -24.39
N LYS A 369 5.46 -9.22 -25.56
CA LYS A 369 4.55 -8.71 -26.60
C LYS A 369 3.12 -8.47 -26.08
N ASN A 370 2.67 -9.28 -25.12
CA ASN A 370 1.31 -9.20 -24.55
C ASN A 370 1.07 -7.97 -23.66
N ALA A 371 2.11 -7.40 -23.04
CA ALA A 371 1.98 -6.20 -22.23
C ALA A 371 1.60 -4.96 -23.06
N TYR A 372 1.95 -4.96 -24.35
CA TYR A 372 1.70 -3.85 -25.29
C TYR A 372 0.50 -4.09 -26.21
N LYS A 373 0.01 -5.34 -26.31
CA LYS A 373 -1.03 -5.75 -27.29
C LYS A 373 -2.37 -5.02 -27.11
N ASN A 374 -2.65 -4.53 -25.89
CA ASN A 374 -3.90 -3.84 -25.51
C ASN A 374 -3.66 -2.46 -24.86
N ALA A 375 -2.55 -1.78 -25.18
CA ALA A 375 -2.26 -0.46 -24.60
C ALA A 375 -2.97 0.73 -25.29
N MET A 376 -3.73 0.48 -26.37
CA MET A 376 -4.48 1.49 -27.14
C MET A 376 -5.87 1.78 -26.59
#